data_AF-A0A7S1KJA5-F1
#
_entry.id   AF-A0A7S1KJA5-F1
#
_cell.length_a   1.000
_cell.length_b   1.000
_cell.length_c   1.000
_cell.angle_alpha   90.00
_cell.angle_beta   90.00
_cell.angle_gamma   90.00
#
_symmetry.space_group_name_H-M   'P 1'
#
loop_
_entity.id
_entity.type
_entity.pdbx_description
1 polymer ?
#
loop_
_entity_poly.entity_id
_entity_poly.type
_entity_poly.pdbx_seq_one_letter_code
_entity_poly.pdbx_strand_id
1 'polypeptide(L)'
;AGMLVIPGSSKSKGNDRFLHINGKIRRVPSRLDLLRYGPALLREMFVPPGNAEDESVYDFAVRRVGRRTTDDLIVPYCRALLGGDARQMSTRSHFPRLWFLERRRGSLMRALLFPRRGDFVYASKDSWL
;
A
#
# COMPACT_ATOMS: atom_id res chain seq x y z
N ALA A 1 -8.80 9.02 -15.99
CA ALA A 1 -9.28 9.90 -14.89
C ALA A 1 -8.06 10.57 -14.27
N GLY A 2 -7.81 11.84 -14.61
CA GLY A 2 -6.60 12.56 -14.21
C GLY A 2 -6.68 13.05 -12.77
N MET A 3 -5.57 12.93 -12.04
CA MET A 3 -5.42 13.46 -10.69
C MET A 3 -5.11 14.96 -10.78
N LEU A 4 -6.15 15.80 -10.69
CA LEU A 4 -5.97 17.25 -10.56
C LEU A 4 -5.70 17.56 -9.09
N VAL A 5 -4.44 17.79 -8.76
CA VAL A 5 -4.06 18.42 -7.48
C VAL A 5 -4.37 19.90 -7.62
N ILE A 6 -5.50 20.35 -7.07
CA ILE A 6 -5.82 21.78 -7.01
C ILE A 6 -4.90 22.37 -5.93
N PRO A 7 -3.97 23.29 -6.27
CA PRO A 7 -3.24 24.02 -5.24
C PRO A 7 -4.27 24.80 -4.41
N GLY A 8 -4.31 24.53 -3.11
CA GLY A 8 -5.23 25.18 -2.19
C GLY A 8 -5.06 26.69 -2.27
N SER A 9 -6.11 27.38 -2.71
CA SER A 9 -6.19 28.84 -2.65
C SER A 9 -6.10 29.28 -1.20
N SER A 10 -5.11 30.15 -0.97
CA SER A 10 -4.88 31.05 0.15
C SER A 10 -6.07 31.26 1.11
N LYS A 11 -5.78 31.18 2.42
CA LYS A 11 -6.63 31.38 3.62
C LYS A 11 -7.36 30.16 4.19
N SER A 12 -6.62 29.13 4.61
CA SER A 12 -7.02 28.33 5.78
C SER A 12 -5.79 27.92 6.59
N LYS A 13 -5.87 28.04 7.92
CA LYS A 13 -4.80 27.73 8.90
C LYS A 13 -4.54 26.22 9.08
N GLY A 14 -4.70 25.41 8.03
CA GLY A 14 -4.51 23.96 8.07
C GLY A 14 -3.90 23.44 6.76
N ASN A 15 -2.81 22.68 6.88
CA ASN A 15 -2.07 22.08 5.76
C ASN A 15 -2.81 20.87 5.17
N ASP A 16 -4.07 21.07 4.77
CA ASP A 16 -4.94 20.01 4.29
C ASP A 16 -4.84 19.88 2.78
N ARG A 17 -4.21 18.77 2.34
CA ARG A 17 -4.12 18.39 0.93
C ARG A 17 -5.39 17.63 0.55
N PHE A 18 -5.98 17.96 -0.58
CA PHE A 18 -7.19 17.31 -1.11
C PHE A 18 -6.88 16.57 -2.41
N LEU A 19 -7.39 15.35 -2.57
CA LEU A 19 -7.30 14.55 -3.78
C LEU A 19 -8.68 14.41 -4.38
N HIS A 20 -8.80 14.76 -5.66
CA HIS A 20 -10.03 14.54 -6.41
C HIS A 20 -9.99 13.15 -7.04
N ILE A 21 -10.76 12.20 -6.50
CA ILE A 21 -10.83 10.82 -6.99
C ILE A 21 -12.30 10.50 -7.30
N ASN A 22 -12.61 10.19 -8.56
CA ASN A 22 -13.95 9.84 -9.05
C ASN A 22 -15.06 10.87 -8.72
N GLY A 23 -14.77 12.16 -8.89
CA GLY A 23 -15.75 13.24 -8.62
C GLY A 23 -16.05 13.48 -7.13
N LYS A 24 -15.36 12.76 -6.23
CA LYS A 24 -15.42 12.99 -4.79
C LYS A 24 -14.09 13.57 -4.31
N ILE A 25 -14.17 14.70 -3.61
CA ILE A 25 -13.03 15.31 -2.94
C ILE A 25 -12.74 14.47 -1.69
N ARG A 26 -11.63 13.73 -1.69
CA ARG A 26 -11.12 13.04 -0.51
C ARG A 26 -9.95 13.83 0.05
N ARG A 27 -10.06 14.24 1.32
CA ARG A 27 -8.93 14.79 2.07
C ARG A 27 -7.85 13.72 2.18
N VAL A 28 -6.60 14.09 1.90
CA VAL A 28 -5.45 13.22 2.19
C VAL A 28 -5.45 12.98 3.70
N PRO A 29 -5.41 11.72 4.16
CA PRO A 29 -5.40 11.45 5.58
C PRO A 29 -4.24 12.20 6.24
N SER A 30 -4.56 12.99 7.26
CA SER A 30 -3.55 13.65 8.08
C SER A 30 -2.75 12.60 8.86
N ARG A 31 -1.61 12.98 9.46
CA ARG A 31 -0.80 12.05 10.28
C ARG A 31 -1.61 11.43 11.42
N LEU A 32 -2.54 12.18 12.00
CA LEU A 32 -3.47 11.69 13.03
C LEU A 32 -4.50 10.73 12.45
N ASP A 33 -5.00 11.00 11.23
CA ASP A 33 -5.90 10.07 10.56
C ASP A 33 -5.24 8.73 10.29
N LEU A 34 -3.94 8.69 10.02
CA LEU A 34 -3.21 7.44 9.83
C LEU A 34 -3.21 6.54 11.07
N LEU A 35 -3.35 7.12 12.27
CA LEU A 35 -3.44 6.34 13.52
C LEU A 35 -4.64 5.38 13.52
N ARG A 36 -5.71 5.69 12.77
CA ARG A 36 -6.89 4.83 12.63
C ARG A 36 -6.58 3.49 11.96
N TYR A 37 -5.47 3.40 11.22
CA TYR A 37 -5.00 2.16 10.59
C TYR A 37 -3.99 1.40 11.48
N GLY A 38 -3.63 1.93 12.64
CA GLY A 38 -2.74 1.27 13.61
C GLY A 38 -3.15 -0.18 13.92
N PRO A 39 -4.43 -0.47 14.23
CA PRO A 39 -4.88 -1.84 14.48
C PRO A 39 -4.68 -2.78 13.28
N ALA A 40 -4.83 -2.28 12.05
CA ALA A 40 -4.59 -3.06 10.84
C ALA A 40 -3.11 -3.42 10.67
N LEU A 41 -2.20 -2.47 10.96
CA LEU A 41 -0.76 -2.70 10.94
C LEU A 41 -0.32 -3.67 12.04
N LEU A 42 -0.91 -3.56 13.24
CA LEU A 42 -0.65 -4.51 14.32
C LEU A 42 -1.12 -5.91 13.95
N ARG A 43 -2.32 -6.04 13.37
CA ARG A 43 -2.86 -7.33 12.91
C ARG A 43 -1.98 -7.95 11.84
N GLU A 44 -1.45 -7.14 10.91
CA GLU A 44 -0.57 -7.59 9.83
C GLU A 44 0.61 -8.44 10.33
N MET A 45 1.15 -8.11 11.52
CA MET A 45 2.25 -8.87 12.12
C MET A 45 1.88 -10.33 12.44
N PHE A 46 0.61 -10.64 12.60
CA PHE A 46 0.11 -11.98 12.94
C PHE A 46 -0.54 -12.69 11.76
N VAL A 47 -0.63 -12.04 10.58
CA VAL A 47 -1.19 -12.67 9.39
C VAL A 47 -0.17 -13.63 8.78
N PRO A 48 -0.49 -14.92 8.61
CA PRO A 48 0.40 -15.88 7.97
C PRO A 48 0.59 -15.55 6.47
N PRO A 49 1.72 -15.96 5.87
CA PRO A 49 1.93 -15.83 4.43
C PRO A 49 0.85 -16.58 3.64
N GLY A 50 0.51 -16.07 2.46
CA GLY A 50 -0.44 -16.73 1.57
C GLY A 50 0.14 -18.01 0.93
N ASN A 51 -0.74 -18.96 0.62
CA ASN A 51 -0.35 -20.20 -0.07
C ASN A 51 -0.42 -20.09 -1.60
N ALA A 52 -1.01 -19.02 -2.13
CA ALA A 52 -1.12 -18.82 -3.57
C ALA A 52 0.25 -18.49 -4.19
N GLU A 53 0.53 -19.05 -5.37
CA GLU A 53 1.73 -18.69 -6.15
C GLU A 53 1.69 -17.24 -6.61
N ASP A 54 0.50 -16.77 -6.97
CA ASP A 54 0.21 -15.38 -7.28
C ASP A 54 -1.23 -15.05 -6.87
N GLU A 55 -1.46 -13.82 -6.42
CA GLU A 55 -2.77 -13.31 -6.03
C GLU A 55 -2.88 -11.82 -6.39
N SER A 56 -4.11 -11.31 -6.48
CA SER A 56 -4.31 -9.89 -6.79
C SER A 56 -3.78 -8.99 -5.68
N VAL A 57 -3.33 -7.78 -6.04
CA VAL A 57 -2.87 -6.77 -5.07
C VAL A 57 -3.96 -6.46 -4.05
N TYR A 58 -5.21 -6.44 -4.50
CA TYR A 58 -6.36 -6.26 -3.64
C TYR A 58 -6.47 -7.39 -2.60
N ASP A 59 -6.46 -8.65 -3.03
CA ASP A 59 -6.64 -9.80 -2.12
C ASP A 59 -5.48 -9.91 -1.13
N PHE A 60 -4.24 -9.73 -1.60
CA PHE A 60 -3.05 -9.66 -0.76
C PHE A 60 -3.19 -8.59 0.33
N ALA A 61 -3.60 -7.38 -0.05
CA ALA A 61 -3.75 -6.28 0.89
C ALA A 61 -4.92 -6.51 1.86
N VAL A 62 -6.07 -6.98 1.40
CA VAL A 62 -7.23 -7.28 2.27
C VAL A 62 -6.86 -8.34 3.31
N ARG A 63 -6.16 -9.41 2.90
CA ARG A 63 -5.69 -10.45 3.82
C ARG A 63 -4.78 -9.88 4.91
N ARG A 64 -3.82 -9.04 4.53
CA ARG A 64 -2.83 -8.45 5.44
C ARG A 64 -3.39 -7.32 6.30
N VAL A 65 -3.80 -6.22 5.68
CA VAL A 65 -4.18 -4.97 6.36
C VAL A 65 -5.69 -4.72 6.46
N GLY A 66 -6.51 -5.63 5.92
CA GLY A 66 -7.96 -5.56 6.02
C GLY A 66 -8.60 -4.65 4.96
N ARG A 67 -9.88 -4.92 4.67
CA ARG A 67 -10.63 -4.28 3.58
C ARG A 67 -10.64 -2.75 3.64
N ARG A 68 -10.88 -2.18 4.82
CA ARG A 68 -10.93 -0.72 4.99
C ARG A 68 -9.63 -0.04 4.58
N THR A 69 -8.50 -0.54 5.06
CA THR A 69 -7.17 -0.01 4.72
C THR A 69 -6.88 -0.18 3.23
N THR A 70 -7.26 -1.32 2.65
CA THR A 70 -7.10 -1.58 1.22
C THR A 70 -7.90 -0.58 0.37
N ASP A 71 -9.18 -0.39 0.66
CA ASP A 71 -10.06 0.50 -0.09
C ASP A 71 -9.69 1.98 0.06
N ASP A 72 -9.21 2.39 1.24
CA ASP A 72 -8.86 3.77 1.53
C ASP A 72 -7.45 4.17 1.08
N LEU A 73 -6.49 3.22 1.04
CA LEU A 73 -5.08 3.52 0.76
C LEU A 73 -4.54 2.78 -0.47
N ILE A 74 -4.71 1.46 -0.54
CA ILE A 74 -4.03 0.63 -1.55
C ILE A 74 -4.69 0.76 -2.93
N VAL A 75 -6.01 0.71 -3.00
CA VAL A 75 -6.77 0.92 -4.24
C VAL A 75 -6.45 2.28 -4.88
N PRO A 76 -6.54 3.42 -4.16
CA PRO A 76 -6.20 4.71 -4.75
C PRO A 76 -4.70 4.81 -5.08
N TYR A 77 -3.81 4.18 -4.30
CA TYR A 77 -2.37 4.11 -4.62
C TYR A 77 -2.11 3.42 -5.96
N CYS A 78 -2.69 2.24 -6.19
CA CYS A 78 -2.52 1.50 -7.44
C CYS A 78 -3.06 2.29 -8.63
N ARG A 79 -4.22 2.92 -8.45
CA ARG A 79 -4.84 3.74 -9.50
C ARG A 79 -4.03 5.01 -9.81
N ALA A 80 -3.46 5.64 -8.79
CA ALA A 80 -2.73 6.91 -8.94
C ALA A 80 -1.31 6.73 -9.48
N LEU A 81 -0.59 5.71 -9.02
CA LEU A 81 0.83 5.52 -9.36
C LEU A 81 1.07 4.50 -10.47
N LEU A 82 0.23 3.47 -10.55
CA LEU A 82 0.41 2.37 -11.50
C LEU A 82 -0.64 2.42 -12.63
N GLY A 83 -1.66 3.29 -12.51
CA GLY A 83 -2.72 3.44 -13.52
C GLY A 83 -3.66 2.24 -13.63
N GLY A 84 -3.55 1.25 -12.74
CA GLY A 84 -4.27 -0.02 -12.81
C GLY A 84 -5.33 -0.23 -11.71
N ASP A 85 -6.17 -1.25 -11.89
CA ASP A 85 -7.08 -1.75 -10.84
C ASP A 85 -6.36 -2.81 -9.99
N ALA A 86 -6.27 -2.57 -8.68
CA ALA A 86 -5.65 -3.47 -7.72
C ALA A 86 -6.23 -4.91 -7.76
N ARG A 87 -7.48 -5.08 -8.22
CA ARG A 87 -8.12 -6.40 -8.38
C ARG A 87 -7.62 -7.21 -9.58
N GLN A 88 -7.06 -6.53 -10.59
CA GLN A 88 -6.56 -7.16 -11.81
C GLN A 88 -5.03 -7.26 -11.83
N MET A 89 -4.36 -6.56 -10.91
CA MET A 89 -2.91 -6.52 -10.83
C MET A 89 -2.38 -7.71 -10.03
N SER A 90 -1.45 -8.45 -10.61
CA SER A 90 -0.65 -9.45 -9.90
C SER A 90 0.23 -8.80 -8.84
N THR A 91 0.17 -9.32 -7.60
CA THR A 91 1.07 -8.89 -6.52
C THR A 91 2.51 -9.27 -6.82
N ARG A 92 2.74 -10.48 -7.36
CA ARG A 92 4.09 -10.96 -7.67
C ARG A 92 4.76 -10.11 -8.74
N SER A 93 4.03 -9.65 -9.75
CA SER A 93 4.58 -8.84 -10.84
C SER A 93 4.75 -7.36 -10.47
N HIS A 94 3.75 -6.75 -9.82
CA HIS A 94 3.77 -5.31 -9.53
C HIS A 94 4.47 -4.96 -8.22
N PHE A 95 4.46 -5.88 -7.26
CA PHE A 95 5.07 -5.72 -5.95
C PHE A 95 5.95 -6.93 -5.55
N PRO A 96 6.92 -7.34 -6.40
CA PRO A 96 7.72 -8.54 -6.19
C PRO A 96 8.45 -8.54 -4.85
N ARG A 97 8.90 -7.35 -4.40
CA ARG A 97 9.57 -7.18 -3.12
C ARG A 97 8.65 -7.44 -1.93
N LEU A 98 7.40 -6.98 -1.98
CA LEU A 98 6.44 -7.23 -0.89
C LEU A 98 6.08 -8.71 -0.82
N TRP A 99 5.85 -9.33 -1.98
CA TRP A 99 5.58 -10.76 -2.08
C TRP A 99 6.74 -11.61 -1.53
N PHE A 100 7.98 -11.28 -1.90
CA PHE A 100 9.16 -11.99 -1.39
C PHE A 100 9.37 -11.77 0.12
N LEU A 101 9.21 -10.52 0.59
CA LEU A 101 9.33 -10.20 2.01
C LEU A 101 8.28 -10.91 2.85
N GLU A 102 7.03 -10.98 2.40
CA GLU A 102 5.99 -11.80 3.04
C GLU A 102 6.47 -13.23 3.21
N ARG A 103 6.94 -13.87 2.14
CA ARG A 103 7.27 -15.30 2.15
C ARG A 103 8.49 -15.59 3.02
N ARG A 104 9.46 -14.69 3.03
CA ARG A 104 10.71 -14.85 3.79
C ARG A 104 10.56 -14.48 5.27
N ARG A 105 9.78 -13.45 5.60
CA ARG A 105 9.66 -12.88 6.95
C ARG A 105 8.33 -13.18 7.63
N GLY A 106 7.35 -13.72 6.92
CA GLY A 106 5.97 -13.94 7.37
C GLY A 106 5.14 -12.65 7.44
N SER A 107 5.74 -11.54 7.85
CA SER A 107 5.12 -10.22 7.98
C SER A 107 5.97 -9.12 7.37
N LEU A 108 5.30 -8.18 6.67
CA LEU A 108 5.91 -6.99 6.10
C LEU A 108 6.27 -5.99 7.20
N MET A 109 5.42 -5.81 8.21
CA MET A 109 5.72 -4.89 9.33
C MET A 109 6.90 -5.39 10.16
N ARG A 110 7.02 -6.71 10.39
CA ARG A 110 8.22 -7.29 11.03
C ARG A 110 9.48 -7.06 10.21
N ALA A 111 9.40 -7.12 8.89
CA ALA A 111 10.53 -6.84 8.02
C ALA A 111 10.95 -5.36 8.08
N LEU A 112 9.98 -4.44 8.21
CA LEU A 112 10.22 -3.01 8.32
C LEU A 112 10.81 -2.61 9.69
N LEU A 113 10.29 -3.17 10.79
CA LEU A 113 10.72 -2.85 12.16
C LEU A 113 12.05 -3.51 12.55
N PHE A 114 12.31 -4.71 12.04
CA PHE A 114 13.52 -5.49 12.37
C PHE A 114 14.27 -5.92 11.10
N PRO A 115 14.81 -4.96 10.33
CA PRO A 115 15.43 -5.24 9.04
C PRO A 115 16.68 -6.11 9.18
N ARG A 116 16.83 -7.12 8.32
CA ARG A 116 18.07 -7.90 8.16
C ARG A 116 18.77 -7.48 6.88
N ARG A 117 20.11 -7.61 6.83
CA ARG A 117 20.94 -7.26 5.66
C ARG A 117 20.42 -7.87 4.34
N GLY A 118 19.81 -9.06 4.40
CA GLY A 118 19.24 -9.76 3.23
C GLY A 118 17.84 -9.31 2.77
N ASP A 119 17.11 -8.55 3.57
CA ASP A 119 15.69 -8.22 3.30
C ASP A 119 15.53 -7.23 2.13
N PHE A 120 16.58 -6.45 1.85
CA PHE A 120 16.58 -5.43 0.81
C PHE A 120 17.48 -5.76 -0.39
N VAL A 121 18.10 -6.95 -0.40
CA VAL A 121 19.01 -7.39 -1.48
C VAL A 121 18.27 -7.65 -2.79
N TYR A 122 17.00 -8.03 -2.74
CA TYR A 122 16.14 -8.23 -3.92
C TYR A 122 15.76 -6.92 -4.66
N ALA A 123 16.31 -5.78 -4.27
CA ALA A 123 16.09 -4.48 -4.91
C ALA A 123 17.06 -4.19 -6.07
N SER A 124 18.06 -5.04 -6.33
CA SER A 124 18.97 -4.83 -7.47
C SER A 124 18.28 -5.18 -8.78
N LYS A 125 18.32 -4.23 -9.71
CA LYS A 125 17.77 -4.28 -11.07
C LYS A 125 18.33 -5.46 -11.90
N ASP A 126 19.41 -6.07 -11.41
CA ASP A 126 20.20 -7.12 -12.07
C ASP A 126 19.74 -8.55 -11.76
N SER A 127 18.73 -8.73 -10.90
CA SER A 127 18.29 -10.06 -10.44
C SER A 127 17.47 -10.86 -11.47
N TRP A 128 17.26 -10.31 -12.67
CA TRP A 128 16.51 -10.92 -13.78
C TRP A 128 17.39 -11.13 -15.03
N LEU A 129 18.72 -10.96 -14.89
CA LEU A 129 19.75 -11.35 -15.85
C LEU A 129 20.63 -12.43 -15.22
#